data_AF-B3QSL1-F1
#
_entry.id   AF-B3QSL1-F1
#
_cell.length_a   1.000
_cell.length_b   1.000
_cell.length_c   1.000
_cell.angle_alpha   90.00
_cell.angle_beta   90.00
_cell.angle_gamma   90.00
#
_symmetry.space_group_name_H-M   'P 1'
#
loop_
_entity.id
_entity.type
_entity.pdbx_description
1 polymer ?
#
loop_
_entity_poly.entity_id
_entity_poly.type
_entity_poly.pdbx_seq_one_letter_code
_entity_poly.pdbx_strand_id
1 'polypeptide(L)'
;MNVSLKLISFIVVFLSWAIFASAIAGAKETSEEFANDFPKSAIPYKTHFFVDAQPANDSFEEMLNFSIEKSQPLALSASTNSRFLMNATLDTLFDDPYDAVTLPKGRRSPILAAALSAILPGAGEFYAESYVRGAIFLAVEIVGWVVYINKLNDGHQAEHDFVNYANTISDDGKRRWDARRYAQGLSKLYSDTDLGNDAANNSVAFIGTDDGLTQIEAGDYSQLNLVEQYATFSNGSTFSHVLPSYGEQQYYELIGKYSTYTIGWYDFDATYLSKSFSYKSSSFLEYAAMRGDANGLLKDASTVLSLIVLNHALSIADAVLATSAYNDRFSTNMEVRCHPVTGEFIPYACIQFGF
;
A
#
# COMPACT_ATOMS: atom_id res chain seq x y z
N MET A 1 13.53 -2.48 35.41
CA MET A 1 13.26 -1.79 34.13
C MET A 1 13.42 -2.66 32.87
N ASN A 2 13.71 -3.97 32.97
CA ASN A 2 13.95 -4.85 31.80
C ASN A 2 12.68 -5.54 31.23
N VAL A 3 11.54 -5.42 31.91
CA VAL A 3 10.27 -6.06 31.48
C VAL A 3 9.61 -5.27 30.34
N SER A 4 9.84 -3.95 30.26
CA SER A 4 9.24 -3.07 29.25
C SER A 4 9.79 -3.31 27.84
N LEU A 5 11.11 -3.45 27.67
CA LEU A 5 11.72 -3.67 26.35
C LEU A 5 11.37 -5.04 25.74
N LYS A 6 11.29 -6.10 26.56
CA LYS A 6 10.88 -7.42 26.07
C LYS A 6 9.41 -7.45 25.66
N LEU A 7 8.55 -6.73 26.39
CA LEU A 7 7.13 -6.61 26.06
C LEU A 7 6.94 -5.83 24.75
N ILE A 8 7.71 -4.76 24.53
CA ILE A 8 7.64 -3.96 23.30
C ILE A 8 8.20 -4.72 22.09
N SER A 9 9.34 -5.41 22.21
CA SER A 9 9.82 -6.29 21.12
C SER A 9 8.84 -7.42 20.81
N PHE A 10 8.19 -7.98 21.83
CA PHE A 10 7.15 -8.99 21.62
C PHE A 10 5.95 -8.39 20.90
N ILE A 11 5.48 -7.21 21.29
CA ILE A 11 4.37 -6.49 20.64
C ILE A 11 4.69 -6.15 19.18
N VAL A 12 5.91 -5.69 18.88
CA VAL A 12 6.34 -5.39 17.50
C VAL A 12 6.36 -6.66 16.65
N VAL A 13 6.98 -7.74 17.13
CA VAL A 13 7.00 -9.03 16.41
C VAL A 13 5.60 -9.61 16.25
N PHE A 14 4.73 -9.49 17.27
CA PHE A 14 3.35 -10.00 17.23
C PHE A 14 2.46 -9.18 16.30
N LEU A 15 2.62 -7.86 16.26
CA LEU A 15 1.94 -6.98 15.29
C LEU A 15 2.42 -7.28 13.87
N SER A 16 3.72 -7.46 13.65
CA SER A 16 4.27 -7.86 12.35
C SER A 16 3.71 -9.21 11.90
N TRP A 17 3.56 -10.18 12.80
CA TRP A 17 3.00 -11.51 12.49
C TRP A 17 1.48 -11.47 12.25
N ALA A 18 0.74 -10.68 13.02
CA ALA A 18 -0.71 -10.50 12.84
C ALA A 18 -1.03 -9.78 11.51
N ILE A 19 -0.21 -8.83 11.10
CA ILE A 19 -0.35 -8.12 9.82
C ILE A 19 0.04 -9.01 8.64
N PHE A 20 1.09 -9.83 8.78
CA PHE A 20 1.45 -10.83 7.78
C PHE A 20 0.35 -11.88 7.62
N ALA A 21 -0.26 -12.33 8.72
CA ALA A 21 -1.39 -13.24 8.70
C ALA A 21 -2.66 -12.60 8.11
N SER A 22 -2.94 -11.31 8.36
CA SER A 22 -4.09 -10.62 7.76
C SER A 22 -3.90 -10.35 6.26
N ALA A 23 -2.66 -10.10 5.82
CA ALA A 23 -2.34 -9.97 4.39
C ALA A 23 -2.52 -11.30 3.64
N ILE A 24 -2.12 -12.42 4.25
CA ILE A 24 -2.34 -13.76 3.71
C ILE A 24 -3.83 -14.16 3.77
N ALA A 25 -4.54 -13.80 4.83
CA ALA A 25 -5.97 -14.05 4.96
C ALA A 25 -6.80 -13.23 3.96
N GLY A 26 -6.46 -11.96 3.75
CA GLY A 26 -7.08 -11.11 2.72
C GLY A 26 -6.83 -11.61 1.30
N ALA A 27 -5.67 -12.22 1.04
CA ALA A 27 -5.38 -12.90 -0.23
C ALA A 27 -6.16 -14.21 -0.41
N LYS A 28 -6.67 -14.81 0.68
CA LYS A 28 -7.44 -16.05 0.67
C LYS A 28 -8.95 -15.80 0.60
N GLU A 29 -9.45 -14.78 1.32
CA GLU A 29 -10.86 -14.32 1.25
C GLU A 29 -11.23 -13.83 -0.15
N THR A 30 -10.33 -13.14 -0.86
CA THR A 30 -10.55 -12.72 -2.24
C THR A 30 -10.65 -13.89 -3.22
N SER A 31 -10.12 -15.07 -2.90
CA SER A 31 -10.31 -16.27 -3.73
C SER A 31 -11.68 -16.94 -3.52
N GLU A 32 -12.30 -16.74 -2.34
CA GLU A 32 -13.58 -17.34 -1.98
C GLU A 32 -14.77 -16.41 -2.27
N GLU A 33 -14.61 -15.10 -2.12
CA GLU A 33 -15.65 -14.09 -2.44
C GLU A 33 -15.84 -13.93 -3.96
N PHE A 34 -14.76 -14.03 -4.75
CA PHE A 34 -14.83 -14.04 -6.23
C PHE A 34 -15.34 -15.37 -6.80
N ALA A 35 -15.21 -16.48 -6.06
CA ALA A 35 -15.67 -17.80 -6.52
C ALA A 35 -17.17 -18.05 -6.30
N ASN A 36 -17.84 -17.23 -5.50
CA ASN A 36 -19.25 -17.39 -5.16
C ASN A 36 -20.22 -16.56 -6.03
N ASP A 37 -19.71 -15.59 -6.80
CA ASP A 37 -20.53 -14.69 -7.62
C ASP A 37 -20.47 -14.99 -9.14
N PHE A 38 -19.72 -16.03 -9.54
CA PHE A 38 -19.58 -16.48 -10.92
C PHE A 38 -19.90 -17.98 -11.07
N PRO A 39 -20.70 -18.40 -12.06
CA PRO A 39 -20.90 -19.82 -12.33
C PRO A 39 -19.56 -20.47 -12.73
N LYS A 40 -19.21 -21.57 -12.05
CA LYS A 40 -17.97 -22.36 -12.17
C LYS A 40 -17.80 -23.11 -13.50
N SER A 41 -18.17 -22.51 -14.62
CA SER A 41 -18.07 -23.15 -15.94
C SER A 41 -17.59 -22.17 -17.00
N ALA A 42 -16.28 -21.92 -17.03
CA ALA A 42 -15.58 -21.38 -18.20
C ALA A 42 -14.09 -21.79 -18.17
N ILE A 43 -13.82 -22.88 -18.90
CA ILE A 43 -12.62 -23.27 -19.69
C ILE A 43 -11.25 -22.67 -19.28
N PRO A 44 -10.21 -23.48 -19.03
CA PRO A 44 -8.87 -23.00 -18.69
C PRO A 44 -8.14 -22.46 -19.94
N TYR A 45 -7.80 -21.17 -19.94
CA TYR A 45 -6.81 -20.65 -20.88
C TYR A 45 -5.41 -20.77 -20.30
N LYS A 46 -4.58 -21.49 -21.07
CA LYS A 46 -3.18 -21.81 -20.82
C LYS A 46 -2.32 -20.75 -21.48
N THR A 47 -1.84 -19.76 -20.72
CA THR A 47 -0.83 -18.82 -21.20
C THR A 47 0.56 -19.38 -20.88
N HIS A 48 1.25 -19.82 -21.93
CA HIS A 48 2.67 -20.15 -21.89
C HIS A 48 3.47 -18.84 -21.92
N PHE A 49 4.04 -18.44 -20.78
CA PHE A 49 5.17 -17.51 -20.73
C PHE A 49 6.31 -18.21 -19.98
N PHE A 50 7.30 -18.66 -20.76
CA PHE A 50 8.60 -19.10 -20.24
C PHE A 50 9.49 -17.87 -20.10
N VAL A 51 9.77 -17.47 -18.85
CA VAL A 51 10.98 -16.73 -18.50
C VAL A 51 11.67 -17.56 -17.43
N ASP A 52 12.80 -18.13 -17.82
CA ASP A 52 13.66 -18.98 -17.02
C ASP A 52 14.36 -18.11 -15.96
N ALA A 53 13.84 -18.09 -14.74
CA ALA A 53 14.49 -17.50 -13.58
C ALA A 53 14.94 -18.63 -12.65
N GLN A 54 16.21 -19.01 -12.81
CA GLN A 54 16.94 -19.90 -11.92
C GLN A 54 16.88 -19.37 -10.47
N PRO A 55 16.60 -20.23 -9.46
CA PRO A 55 16.63 -19.81 -8.07
C PRO A 55 18.09 -19.65 -7.60
N ALA A 56 18.54 -18.42 -7.41
CA ALA A 56 19.80 -18.13 -6.72
C ALA A 56 19.62 -18.38 -5.21
N ASN A 57 19.72 -19.64 -4.79
CA ASN A 57 19.64 -20.07 -3.39
C ASN A 57 21.00 -20.29 -2.73
N ASP A 58 22.12 -19.98 -3.39
CA ASP A 58 23.45 -20.39 -2.90
C ASP A 58 24.31 -19.27 -2.30
N SER A 59 23.81 -18.03 -2.13
CA SER A 59 24.64 -16.91 -1.65
C SER A 59 24.40 -16.48 -0.20
N PHE A 60 23.46 -17.09 0.53
CA PHE A 60 23.13 -16.73 1.93
C PHE A 60 23.68 -17.71 2.98
N GLU A 61 23.84 -18.99 2.64
CA GLU A 61 24.42 -20.02 3.54
C GLU A 61 25.96 -19.91 3.65
N GLU A 62 26.62 -19.38 2.62
CA GLU A 62 28.08 -19.20 2.62
C GLU A 62 28.54 -18.00 3.47
N MET A 63 27.67 -16.99 3.67
CA MET A 63 27.96 -15.84 4.56
C MET A 63 27.76 -16.16 6.05
N LEU A 64 27.04 -17.24 6.40
CA LEU A 64 26.74 -17.60 7.78
C LEU A 64 27.75 -18.57 8.41
N ASN A 65 28.61 -19.21 7.60
CA ASN A 65 29.55 -20.25 8.08
C ASN A 65 30.99 -19.78 8.33
N PHE A 66 31.34 -18.49 8.20
CA PHE A 66 32.72 -18.01 8.43
C PHE A 66 33.07 -17.63 9.88
N SER A 67 32.30 -18.02 10.91
CA SER A 67 32.69 -17.65 12.29
C SER A 67 32.34 -18.62 13.41
N ILE A 68 32.27 -19.92 13.14
CA ILE A 68 32.14 -20.93 14.20
C ILE A 68 33.19 -22.04 14.06
N GLU A 69 34.30 -21.88 14.78
CA GLU A 69 35.20 -22.89 15.42
C GLU A 69 36.63 -22.30 15.53
N LYS A 70 37.42 -22.39 16.61
CA LYS A 70 37.43 -23.23 17.83
C LYS A 70 38.55 -22.70 18.76
N SER A 71 38.29 -22.56 20.07
CA SER A 71 39.18 -23.06 21.17
C SER A 71 38.76 -22.54 22.55
N GLN A 72 38.34 -23.47 23.41
CA GLN A 72 38.12 -23.32 24.87
C GLN A 72 39.45 -23.55 25.65
N PRO A 73 39.46 -23.63 27.00
CA PRO A 73 39.03 -22.69 28.04
C PRO A 73 40.16 -22.42 29.07
N LEU A 74 40.06 -21.40 29.92
CA LEU A 74 40.80 -21.38 31.20
C LEU A 74 40.03 -20.57 32.24
N ALA A 75 39.57 -21.27 33.28
CA ALA A 75 38.86 -20.70 34.40
C ALA A 75 39.83 -19.96 35.34
N LEU A 76 39.44 -18.78 35.82
CA LEU A 76 39.83 -18.33 37.15
C LEU A 76 38.63 -17.69 37.84
N SER A 77 38.17 -18.38 38.88
CA SER A 77 37.27 -17.93 39.94
C SER A 77 37.94 -16.84 40.80
N ALA A 78 37.11 -16.09 41.55
CA ALA A 78 37.43 -15.05 42.53
C ALA A 78 37.56 -13.64 41.94
N SER A 79 37.01 -12.57 42.52
CA SER A 79 36.16 -12.38 43.69
C SER A 79 35.61 -10.95 43.62
N THR A 80 34.42 -10.75 44.18
CA THR A 80 33.97 -9.54 44.89
C THR A 80 34.77 -8.24 44.71
N ASN A 81 34.09 -7.20 44.25
CA ASN A 81 34.36 -5.79 44.57
C ASN A 81 35.82 -5.34 44.46
N SER A 82 36.28 -5.02 43.25
CA SER A 82 37.45 -4.15 43.07
C SER A 82 37.00 -2.80 42.52
N ARG A 83 36.61 -1.91 43.45
CA ARG A 83 36.65 -0.45 43.22
C ARG A 83 38.11 -0.11 42.92
N PHE A 84 38.45 0.05 41.64
CA PHE A 84 39.77 0.55 41.28
C PHE A 84 39.78 2.05 41.53
N LEU A 85 40.16 2.43 42.75
CA LEU A 85 40.41 3.82 43.13
C LEU A 85 41.76 4.21 42.56
N MET A 86 41.75 4.93 41.45
CA MET A 86 42.95 5.56 40.93
C MET A 86 43.17 6.86 41.73
N ASN A 87 43.94 6.75 42.81
CA ASN A 87 44.45 7.90 43.56
C ASN A 87 45.78 8.30 42.91
N ALA A 88 45.71 9.05 41.80
CA ALA A 88 46.90 9.60 41.17
C ALA A 88 47.30 10.89 41.91
N THR A 89 48.38 10.78 42.67
CA THR A 89 49.11 11.88 43.30
C THR A 89 49.51 12.95 42.28
N LEU A 90 49.18 14.20 42.60
CA LEU A 90 49.12 15.38 41.71
C LEU A 90 50.48 16.07 41.45
N ASP A 91 51.61 15.36 41.51
CA ASP A 91 52.94 16.01 41.53
C ASP A 91 53.96 15.51 40.49
N THR A 92 53.60 14.59 39.58
CA THR A 92 54.64 13.99 38.70
C THR A 92 54.29 13.79 37.22
N LEU A 93 53.34 14.53 36.63
CA LEU A 93 53.15 14.48 35.18
C LEU A 93 52.79 15.86 34.61
N PHE A 94 53.71 16.81 34.75
CA PHE A 94 53.86 17.89 33.78
C PHE A 94 54.90 17.44 32.75
N ASP A 95 54.45 16.70 31.74
CA ASP A 95 55.13 16.60 30.46
C ASP A 95 54.07 16.31 29.37
N ASP A 96 54.00 17.21 28.39
CA ASP A 96 53.18 17.26 27.16
C ASP A 96 51.63 17.29 27.25
N PRO A 97 50.95 18.42 26.93
CA PRO A 97 49.50 18.53 27.01
C PRO A 97 48.83 18.57 25.63
N TYR A 98 48.86 17.50 24.84
CA TYR A 98 47.91 17.32 23.72
C TYR A 98 47.54 15.85 23.49
N ASP A 99 47.24 15.12 24.57
CA ASP A 99 46.29 14.02 24.44
C ASP A 99 44.91 14.63 24.28
N ALA A 100 44.36 14.49 23.07
CA ALA A 100 42.98 14.88 22.77
C ALA A 100 42.05 14.10 23.70
N VAL A 101 41.68 14.72 24.82
CA VAL A 101 40.55 14.27 25.65
C VAL A 101 39.34 14.30 24.73
N THR A 102 38.98 13.14 24.18
CA THR A 102 37.72 12.99 23.44
C THR A 102 36.60 13.23 24.43
N LEU A 103 36.05 14.44 24.40
CA LEU A 103 34.87 14.79 25.18
C LEU A 103 33.78 13.76 24.89
N PRO A 104 33.02 13.30 25.91
CA PRO A 104 31.90 12.42 25.67
C PRO A 104 30.97 13.08 24.64
N LYS A 105 30.66 12.35 23.55
CA LYS A 105 29.74 12.85 22.51
C LYS A 105 28.47 13.35 23.21
N GLY A 106 28.11 14.61 22.95
CA GLY A 106 26.95 15.25 23.58
C GLY A 106 25.65 14.50 23.31
N ARG A 107 24.66 14.73 24.19
CA ARG A 107 23.30 14.21 24.03
C ARG A 107 22.68 14.66 22.71
N ARG A 108 21.85 13.79 22.14
CA ARG A 108 21.12 14.00 20.88
C ARG A 108 19.66 14.31 21.16
N SER A 109 19.04 15.09 20.27
CA SER A 109 17.64 15.51 20.41
C SER A 109 16.69 14.47 19.83
N PRO A 110 15.79 13.85 20.63
CA PRO A 110 14.82 12.90 20.10
C PRO A 110 13.84 13.54 19.11
N ILE A 111 13.51 14.83 19.30
CA ILE A 111 12.62 15.57 18.40
C ILE A 111 13.29 15.77 17.03
N LEU A 112 14.60 16.07 17.02
CA LEU A 112 15.33 16.19 15.77
C LEU A 112 15.41 14.84 15.06
N ALA A 113 15.65 13.75 15.80
CA ALA A 113 15.64 12.40 15.25
C ALA A 113 14.29 12.05 14.60
N ALA A 114 13.20 12.32 15.31
CA ALA A 114 11.85 12.15 14.78
C ALA A 114 11.63 12.96 13.50
N ALA A 115 12.04 14.23 13.48
CA ALA A 115 11.89 15.11 12.32
C ALA A 115 12.73 14.62 11.12
N LEU A 116 13.92 14.08 11.36
CA LEU A 116 14.75 13.50 10.31
C LEU A 116 14.08 12.26 9.71
N SER A 117 13.59 11.32 10.53
CA SER A 117 12.89 10.14 10.04
C SER A 117 11.53 10.44 9.39
N ALA A 118 10.90 11.56 9.77
CA ALA A 118 9.68 12.06 9.11
C ALA A 118 9.92 12.64 7.71
N ILE A 119 11.16 12.99 7.39
CA ILE A 119 11.55 13.42 6.04
C ILE A 119 12.01 12.20 5.25
N LEU A 120 12.86 11.37 5.87
CA LEU A 120 13.45 10.20 5.26
C LEU A 120 13.53 9.07 6.29
N PRO A 121 12.75 8.00 6.14
CA PRO A 121 12.81 6.84 7.03
C PRO A 121 14.24 6.32 7.19
N GLY A 122 14.63 6.12 8.45
CA GLY A 122 15.96 5.69 8.86
C GLY A 122 16.96 6.82 9.14
N ALA A 123 16.67 8.08 8.78
CA ALA A 123 17.60 9.19 8.97
C ALA A 123 17.78 9.58 10.45
N GLY A 124 16.73 9.49 11.27
CA GLY A 124 16.78 9.74 12.70
C GLY A 124 17.56 8.67 13.47
N GLU A 125 17.45 7.42 13.05
CA GLU A 125 18.20 6.27 13.57
C GLU A 125 19.69 6.39 13.20
N PHE A 126 19.99 6.84 11.97
CA PHE A 126 21.34 7.19 11.56
C PHE A 126 21.88 8.35 12.42
N TYR A 127 21.05 9.37 12.68
CA TYR A 127 21.35 10.41 13.66
C TYR A 127 21.46 9.87 15.09
N ALA A 128 20.98 8.69 15.45
CA ALA A 128 21.21 8.08 16.76
C ALA A 128 22.41 7.10 16.79
N GLU A 129 23.21 7.04 15.71
CA GLU A 129 24.28 6.04 15.48
C GLU A 129 23.78 4.60 15.43
N SER A 130 22.48 4.41 15.20
CA SER A 130 21.86 3.10 14.96
C SER A 130 21.82 2.81 13.45
N TYR A 131 23.01 2.70 12.85
CA TYR A 131 23.17 2.62 11.39
C TYR A 131 22.44 1.44 10.75
N VAL A 132 22.47 0.27 11.41
CA VAL A 132 21.78 -0.93 10.90
C VAL A 132 20.27 -0.73 10.89
N ARG A 133 19.70 -0.12 11.93
CA ARG A 133 18.26 0.16 11.98
C ARG A 133 17.87 1.17 10.92
N GLY A 134 18.63 2.26 10.80
CA GLY A 134 18.41 3.26 9.76
C GLY A 134 18.48 2.69 8.35
N ALA A 135 19.47 1.83 8.08
CA ALA A 135 19.60 1.16 6.78
C ALA A 135 18.41 0.24 6.46
N ILE A 136 17.86 -0.48 7.45
CA ILE A 136 16.68 -1.33 7.26
C ILE A 136 15.45 -0.49 6.88
N PHE A 137 15.14 0.58 7.64
CA PHE A 137 13.99 1.44 7.35
C PHE A 137 14.08 2.07 5.95
N LEU A 138 15.28 2.54 5.58
CA LEU A 138 15.53 3.10 4.26
C LEU A 138 15.38 2.04 3.15
N ALA A 139 15.90 0.83 3.36
CA ALA A 139 15.80 -0.24 2.39
C ALA A 139 14.34 -0.67 2.15
N VAL A 140 13.56 -0.84 3.21
CA VAL A 140 12.12 -1.16 3.13
C VAL A 140 11.37 -0.04 2.40
N GLU A 141 11.68 1.22 2.70
CA GLU A 141 11.08 2.38 2.02
C GLU A 141 11.34 2.34 0.51
N ILE A 142 12.59 2.15 0.09
CA ILE A 142 12.98 2.09 -1.32
C ILE A 142 12.27 0.93 -2.04
N VAL A 143 12.28 -0.27 -1.45
CA VAL A 143 11.60 -1.44 -2.02
C VAL A 143 10.10 -1.19 -2.14
N GLY A 144 9.49 -0.61 -1.10
CA GLY A 144 8.08 -0.24 -1.10
C GLY A 144 7.72 0.68 -2.26
N TRP A 145 8.48 1.77 -2.46
CA TRP A 145 8.25 2.70 -3.57
C TRP A 145 8.43 2.05 -4.94
N VAL A 146 9.44 1.20 -5.12
CA VAL A 146 9.63 0.45 -6.38
C VAL A 146 8.42 -0.43 -6.70
N VAL A 147 7.95 -1.20 -5.72
CA VAL A 147 6.77 -2.06 -5.89
C VAL A 147 5.50 -1.23 -6.15
N TYR A 148 5.32 -0.14 -5.40
CA TYR A 148 4.19 0.78 -5.58
C TYR A 148 4.14 1.35 -7.00
N ILE A 149 5.26 1.88 -7.49
CA ILE A 149 5.33 2.49 -8.83
C ILE A 149 5.04 1.46 -9.92
N ASN A 150 5.60 0.25 -9.81
CA ASN A 150 5.32 -0.83 -10.77
C ASN A 150 3.83 -1.18 -10.80
N LYS A 151 3.22 -1.41 -9.62
CA LYS A 151 1.79 -1.74 -9.52
C LYS A 151 0.88 -0.61 -10.01
N LEU A 152 1.24 0.63 -9.74
CA LEU A 152 0.50 1.80 -10.20
C LEU A 152 0.56 1.92 -11.73
N ASN A 153 1.75 1.76 -12.32
CA ASN A 153 1.93 1.80 -13.77
C ASN A 153 1.19 0.66 -14.48
N ASP A 154 1.30 -0.57 -13.95
CA ASP A 154 0.59 -1.73 -14.49
C ASP A 154 -0.93 -1.53 -14.40
N GLY A 155 -1.41 -0.98 -13.28
CA GLY A 155 -2.83 -0.66 -13.08
C GLY A 155 -3.34 0.36 -14.11
N HIS A 156 -2.61 1.45 -14.32
CA HIS A 156 -2.97 2.45 -15.34
C HIS A 156 -2.89 1.90 -16.76
N GLN A 157 -1.90 1.05 -17.07
CA GLN A 157 -1.84 0.39 -18.38
C GLN A 157 -3.05 -0.51 -18.59
N ALA A 158 -3.45 -1.31 -17.59
CA ALA A 158 -4.65 -2.12 -17.65
C ALA A 158 -5.92 -1.26 -17.79
N GLU A 159 -5.96 -0.07 -17.18
CA GLU A 159 -7.04 0.91 -17.41
C GLU A 159 -7.12 1.34 -18.87
N HIS A 160 -5.99 1.71 -19.46
CA HIS A 160 -5.92 2.05 -20.88
C HIS A 160 -6.36 0.87 -21.76
N ASP A 161 -5.98 -0.35 -21.42
CA ASP A 161 -6.30 -1.53 -22.20
C ASP A 161 -7.80 -1.80 -22.27
N PHE A 162 -8.53 -1.74 -21.14
CA PHE A 162 -9.98 -1.93 -21.19
C PHE A 162 -10.67 -0.76 -21.89
N VAL A 163 -10.22 0.49 -21.67
CA VAL A 163 -10.76 1.66 -22.38
C VAL A 163 -10.62 1.49 -23.89
N ASN A 164 -9.44 1.07 -24.34
CA ASN A 164 -9.16 0.77 -25.75
C ASN A 164 -10.03 -0.39 -26.26
N TYR A 165 -10.23 -1.43 -25.45
CA TYR A 165 -11.11 -2.55 -25.77
C TYR A 165 -12.53 -2.08 -26.08
N ALA A 166 -13.14 -1.27 -25.21
CA ALA A 166 -14.50 -0.74 -25.44
C ALA A 166 -14.58 0.15 -26.67
N ASN A 167 -13.52 0.93 -26.95
CA ASN A 167 -13.46 1.87 -28.06
C ASN A 167 -13.05 1.26 -29.40
N THR A 168 -12.57 0.01 -29.42
CA THR A 168 -12.16 -0.67 -30.65
C THR A 168 -13.36 -0.82 -31.58
N ILE A 169 -13.15 -0.64 -32.88
CA ILE A 169 -14.20 -0.80 -33.89
C ILE A 169 -14.54 -2.29 -34.06
N SER A 170 -15.81 -2.63 -33.92
CA SER A 170 -16.38 -3.96 -34.18
C SER A 170 -16.79 -4.13 -35.65
N ASP A 171 -17.22 -5.34 -36.00
CA ASP A 171 -17.58 -5.74 -37.37
C ASP A 171 -18.71 -4.90 -38.00
N ASP A 172 -19.54 -4.26 -37.17
CA ASP A 172 -20.61 -3.36 -37.61
C ASP A 172 -20.15 -1.90 -37.83
N GLY A 173 -18.84 -1.64 -37.77
CA GLY A 173 -18.24 -0.33 -38.04
C GLY A 173 -18.43 0.70 -36.92
N LYS A 174 -18.93 0.28 -35.75
CA LYS A 174 -19.07 1.10 -34.55
C LYS A 174 -18.14 0.60 -33.44
N ARG A 175 -18.05 1.29 -32.31
CA ARG A 175 -17.23 0.85 -31.16
C ARG A 175 -17.80 -0.44 -30.56
N ARG A 176 -16.98 -1.27 -29.91
CA ARG A 176 -17.44 -2.50 -29.24
C ARG A 176 -18.55 -2.22 -28.23
N TRP A 177 -18.42 -1.13 -27.47
CA TRP A 177 -19.53 -0.57 -26.70
C TRP A 177 -19.97 0.76 -27.33
N ASP A 178 -21.27 0.91 -27.59
CA ASP A 178 -21.79 2.11 -28.24
C ASP A 178 -23.12 2.58 -27.59
N ALA A 179 -23.17 3.87 -27.26
CA ALA A 179 -24.33 4.48 -26.60
C ALA A 179 -25.60 4.45 -27.47
N ARG A 180 -25.47 4.41 -28.80
CA ARG A 180 -26.62 4.30 -29.71
C ARG A 180 -27.28 2.94 -29.59
N ARG A 181 -26.49 1.85 -29.55
CA ARG A 181 -27.02 0.49 -29.33
C ARG A 181 -27.73 0.40 -27.99
N TYR A 182 -27.11 0.97 -26.96
CA TYR A 182 -27.70 1.06 -25.63
C TYR A 182 -29.06 1.79 -25.63
N ALA A 183 -29.12 2.96 -26.24
CA ALA A 183 -30.35 3.76 -26.34
C ALA A 183 -31.45 3.08 -27.16
N GLN A 184 -31.12 2.45 -28.29
CA GLN A 184 -32.08 1.66 -29.08
C GLN A 184 -32.65 0.49 -28.26
N GLY A 185 -31.79 -0.21 -27.53
CA GLY A 185 -32.21 -1.31 -26.66
C GLY A 185 -33.13 -0.84 -25.53
N LEU A 186 -32.83 0.29 -24.89
CA LEU A 186 -33.70 0.89 -23.88
C LEU A 186 -35.03 1.36 -24.48
N SER A 187 -35.01 2.05 -25.62
CA SER A 187 -36.21 2.50 -26.32
C SER A 187 -37.16 1.34 -26.60
N LYS A 188 -36.63 0.24 -27.14
CA LYS A 188 -37.39 -0.99 -27.42
C LYS A 188 -37.91 -1.66 -26.14
N LEU A 189 -37.11 -1.66 -25.07
CA LEU A 189 -37.46 -2.34 -23.83
C LEU A 189 -38.56 -1.62 -23.04
N TYR A 190 -38.64 -0.30 -23.16
CA TYR A 190 -39.57 0.55 -22.43
C TYR A 190 -40.66 1.17 -23.30
N SER A 191 -40.75 0.87 -24.60
CA SER A 191 -41.71 1.49 -25.54
C SER A 191 -43.16 1.39 -25.07
N ASP A 192 -43.51 0.27 -24.45
CA ASP A 192 -44.87 -0.03 -23.98
C ASP A 192 -45.00 0.10 -22.45
N THR A 193 -44.03 0.74 -21.81
CA THR A 193 -43.96 0.89 -20.34
C THR A 193 -44.20 2.34 -19.96
N ASP A 194 -45.21 2.58 -19.13
CA ASP A 194 -45.36 3.87 -18.47
C ASP A 194 -44.34 4.00 -17.33
N LEU A 195 -43.42 4.96 -17.48
CA LEU A 195 -42.41 5.32 -16.48
C LEU A 195 -42.95 6.23 -15.37
N GLY A 196 -44.23 6.60 -15.40
CA GLY A 196 -44.86 7.49 -14.43
C GLY A 196 -44.41 8.95 -14.57
N ASN A 197 -43.79 9.30 -15.70
CA ASN A 197 -43.32 10.63 -16.02
C ASN A 197 -43.42 10.88 -17.53
N ASP A 198 -44.24 11.86 -17.93
CA ASP A 198 -44.50 12.14 -19.34
C ASP A 198 -43.24 12.56 -20.12
N ALA A 199 -42.32 13.30 -19.49
CA ALA A 199 -41.07 13.68 -20.12
C ALA A 199 -40.21 12.44 -20.40
N ALA A 200 -40.05 11.54 -19.42
CA ALA A 200 -39.30 10.30 -19.59
C ALA A 200 -39.97 9.37 -20.62
N ASN A 201 -41.30 9.24 -20.61
CA ASN A 201 -42.06 8.47 -21.60
C ASN A 201 -41.83 9.00 -23.03
N ASN A 202 -41.85 10.32 -23.21
CA ASN A 202 -41.51 10.95 -24.49
C ASN A 202 -40.04 10.71 -24.87
N SER A 203 -39.12 10.76 -23.90
CA SER A 203 -37.70 10.47 -24.11
C SER A 203 -37.47 9.02 -24.56
N VAL A 204 -38.21 8.03 -24.05
CA VAL A 204 -38.12 6.61 -24.49
C VAL A 204 -38.33 6.48 -26.00
N ALA A 205 -39.37 7.13 -26.53
CA ALA A 205 -39.62 7.13 -27.97
C ALA A 205 -38.53 7.92 -28.72
N PHE A 206 -38.15 9.10 -28.21
CA PHE A 206 -37.18 9.98 -28.85
C PHE A 206 -35.79 9.34 -29.01
N ILE A 207 -35.25 8.67 -27.98
CA ILE A 207 -33.90 8.08 -28.02
C ILE A 207 -33.78 6.91 -29.03
N GLY A 208 -34.90 6.39 -29.51
CA GLY A 208 -34.95 5.39 -30.59
C GLY A 208 -35.02 5.96 -32.00
N THR A 209 -35.23 7.27 -32.15
CA THR A 209 -35.31 7.96 -33.46
C THR A 209 -33.94 8.32 -34.01
N ASP A 210 -33.83 8.56 -35.33
CA ASP A 210 -32.59 8.99 -35.96
C ASP A 210 -32.03 10.29 -35.36
N ASP A 211 -32.91 11.26 -35.04
CA ASP A 211 -32.53 12.52 -34.40
C ASP A 211 -31.97 12.30 -32.99
N GLY A 212 -32.64 11.46 -32.18
CA GLY A 212 -32.17 11.12 -30.84
C GLY A 212 -30.84 10.37 -30.85
N LEU A 213 -30.68 9.43 -31.79
CA LEU A 213 -29.42 8.71 -31.95
C LEU A 213 -28.28 9.61 -32.46
N THR A 214 -28.59 10.64 -33.23
CA THR A 214 -27.62 11.66 -33.66
C THR A 214 -27.17 12.53 -32.49
N GLN A 215 -28.09 12.91 -31.59
CA GLN A 215 -27.74 13.64 -30.35
C GLN A 215 -26.83 12.82 -29.45
N ILE A 216 -27.14 11.54 -29.26
CA ILE A 216 -26.34 10.61 -28.46
C ILE A 216 -24.95 10.41 -29.09
N GLU A 217 -24.86 10.32 -30.42
CA GLU A 217 -23.56 10.23 -31.11
C GLU A 217 -22.72 11.51 -30.93
N ALA A 218 -23.38 12.68 -30.83
CA ALA A 218 -22.74 13.94 -30.51
C ALA A 218 -22.36 14.11 -29.02
N GLY A 219 -22.71 13.14 -28.16
CA GLY A 219 -22.40 13.15 -26.73
C GLY A 219 -23.46 13.81 -25.85
N ASP A 220 -24.63 14.16 -26.40
CA ASP A 220 -25.77 14.63 -25.60
C ASP A 220 -26.57 13.43 -25.08
N TYR A 221 -26.40 13.13 -23.80
CA TYR A 221 -27.10 12.06 -23.10
C TYR A 221 -28.30 12.55 -22.28
N SER A 222 -28.72 13.81 -22.41
CA SER A 222 -29.79 14.38 -21.58
C SER A 222 -31.10 13.56 -21.63
N GLN A 223 -31.58 13.23 -22.84
CA GLN A 223 -32.79 12.43 -23.03
C GLN A 223 -32.59 10.98 -22.60
N LEU A 224 -31.41 10.41 -22.83
CA LEU A 224 -31.06 9.06 -22.39
C LEU A 224 -31.05 8.96 -20.87
N ASN A 225 -30.42 9.91 -20.19
CA ASN A 225 -30.32 9.95 -18.73
C ASN A 225 -31.69 10.21 -18.08
N LEU A 226 -32.60 10.94 -18.74
CA LEU A 226 -33.98 11.05 -18.29
C LEU A 226 -34.68 9.69 -18.30
N VAL A 227 -34.49 8.88 -19.34
CA VAL A 227 -35.03 7.51 -19.35
C VAL A 227 -34.42 6.68 -18.22
N GLU A 228 -33.09 6.69 -18.06
CA GLU A 228 -32.41 5.91 -17.02
C GLU A 228 -32.88 6.26 -15.59
N GLN A 229 -33.17 7.54 -15.31
CA GLN A 229 -33.64 7.98 -13.99
C GLN A 229 -34.99 7.39 -13.58
N TYR A 230 -35.88 7.12 -14.55
CA TYR A 230 -37.23 6.62 -14.30
C TYR A 230 -37.42 5.15 -14.70
N ALA A 231 -36.47 4.58 -15.45
CA ALA A 231 -36.49 3.18 -15.84
C ALA A 231 -36.39 2.25 -14.61
N THR A 232 -37.18 1.17 -14.64
CA THR A 232 -37.22 0.17 -13.58
C THR A 232 -36.86 -1.22 -14.10
N PHE A 233 -36.15 -1.97 -13.27
CA PHE A 233 -35.87 -3.38 -13.49
C PHE A 233 -37.15 -4.22 -13.38
N SER A 234 -37.08 -5.50 -13.79
CA SER A 234 -38.21 -6.43 -13.69
C SER A 234 -38.74 -6.65 -12.26
N ASN A 235 -37.92 -6.37 -11.24
CA ASN A 235 -38.28 -6.43 -9.82
C ASN A 235 -38.87 -5.10 -9.29
N GLY A 236 -39.00 -4.06 -10.13
CA GLY A 236 -39.53 -2.75 -9.77
C GLY A 236 -38.52 -1.76 -9.19
N SER A 237 -37.24 -2.12 -8.97
CA SER A 237 -36.23 -1.15 -8.52
C SER A 237 -35.83 -0.20 -9.66
N THR A 238 -35.50 1.04 -9.35
CA THR A 238 -34.98 2.02 -10.32
C THR A 238 -33.50 1.79 -10.60
N PHE A 239 -32.98 2.35 -11.69
CA PHE A 239 -31.53 2.34 -11.93
C PHE A 239 -30.82 3.22 -10.90
N SER A 240 -29.61 2.81 -10.51
CA SER A 240 -28.82 3.55 -9.50
C SER A 240 -27.88 4.60 -10.09
N HIS A 241 -27.66 4.57 -11.41
CA HIS A 241 -26.74 5.45 -12.12
C HIS A 241 -27.29 5.81 -13.49
N VAL A 242 -26.76 6.91 -14.04
CA VAL A 242 -27.00 7.37 -15.40
C VAL A 242 -25.69 7.31 -16.18
N LEU A 243 -25.77 7.16 -17.50
CA LEU A 243 -24.60 7.14 -18.37
C LEU A 243 -23.87 8.51 -18.34
N PRO A 244 -22.61 8.58 -17.88
CA PRO A 244 -21.80 9.80 -17.87
C PRO A 244 -21.38 10.19 -19.29
N SER A 245 -20.77 11.36 -19.45
CA SER A 245 -20.28 11.80 -20.76
C SER A 245 -19.21 10.84 -21.30
N TYR A 246 -19.21 10.65 -22.62
CA TYR A 246 -18.20 9.84 -23.29
C TYR A 246 -16.79 10.35 -22.99
N GLY A 247 -15.87 9.43 -22.67
CA GLY A 247 -14.47 9.75 -22.38
C GLY A 247 -14.16 9.95 -20.90
N GLU A 248 -15.16 10.13 -20.04
CA GLU A 248 -14.96 10.17 -18.59
C GLU A 248 -14.58 8.79 -18.04
N GLN A 249 -13.74 8.74 -17.00
CA GLN A 249 -13.38 7.47 -16.35
C GLN A 249 -14.63 6.73 -15.85
N GLN A 250 -15.60 7.46 -15.30
CA GLN A 250 -16.87 6.90 -14.84
C GLN A 250 -17.67 6.23 -15.96
N TYR A 251 -17.62 6.75 -17.19
CA TYR A 251 -18.29 6.12 -18.33
C TYR A 251 -17.79 4.68 -18.53
N TYR A 252 -16.46 4.51 -18.61
CA TYR A 252 -15.85 3.20 -18.77
C TYR A 252 -16.03 2.31 -17.53
N GLU A 253 -16.14 2.92 -16.35
CA GLU A 253 -16.45 2.19 -15.12
C GLU A 253 -17.88 1.68 -15.03
N LEU A 254 -18.85 2.35 -15.63
CA LEU A 254 -20.24 1.93 -15.52
C LEU A 254 -20.57 0.82 -16.51
N ILE A 255 -20.10 0.94 -17.76
CA ILE A 255 -20.46 0.05 -18.88
C ILE A 255 -20.04 -1.42 -18.71
N GLY A 256 -19.07 -1.69 -17.83
CA GLY A 256 -18.63 -3.05 -17.48
C GLY A 256 -19.01 -3.52 -16.08
N LYS A 257 -19.65 -2.65 -15.27
CA LYS A 257 -19.99 -2.96 -13.87
C LYS A 257 -21.46 -3.29 -13.70
N TYR A 258 -22.34 -2.53 -14.35
CA TYR A 258 -23.79 -2.70 -14.21
C TYR A 258 -24.35 -3.47 -15.39
N SER A 259 -25.26 -4.40 -15.08
CA SER A 259 -25.90 -5.24 -16.09
C SER A 259 -26.74 -4.46 -17.08
N THR A 260 -27.30 -3.31 -16.70
CA THR A 260 -28.09 -2.43 -17.58
C THR A 260 -27.33 -2.09 -18.88
N TYR A 261 -26.03 -1.84 -18.79
CA TYR A 261 -25.20 -1.46 -19.93
C TYR A 261 -24.78 -2.62 -20.83
N THR A 262 -25.17 -3.87 -20.51
CA THR A 262 -24.83 -5.04 -21.33
C THR A 262 -25.39 -4.94 -22.76
N ILE A 263 -26.53 -4.29 -22.94
CA ILE A 263 -27.20 -4.12 -24.24
C ILE A 263 -26.45 -3.19 -25.20
N GLY A 264 -25.48 -2.42 -24.71
CA GLY A 264 -24.65 -1.53 -25.53
C GLY A 264 -23.49 -2.23 -26.26
N TRP A 265 -23.21 -3.49 -25.90
CA TRP A 265 -22.15 -4.28 -26.51
C TRP A 265 -22.55 -4.81 -27.89
N TYR A 266 -21.62 -4.77 -28.85
CA TYR A 266 -21.86 -5.13 -30.25
C TYR A 266 -22.32 -6.58 -30.46
N ASP A 267 -21.94 -7.49 -29.57
CA ASP A 267 -22.25 -8.92 -29.59
C ASP A 267 -23.43 -9.28 -28.68
N PHE A 268 -24.20 -8.29 -28.22
CA PHE A 268 -25.42 -8.54 -27.45
C PHE A 268 -26.52 -9.15 -28.34
N ASP A 269 -27.04 -10.30 -27.93
CA ASP A 269 -28.14 -10.96 -28.64
C ASP A 269 -29.49 -10.38 -28.21
N ALA A 270 -30.12 -9.66 -29.14
CA ALA A 270 -31.40 -8.97 -28.93
C ALA A 270 -32.58 -9.91 -28.60
N THR A 271 -32.45 -11.22 -28.78
CA THR A 271 -33.47 -12.20 -28.35
C THR A 271 -33.57 -12.32 -26.83
N TYR A 272 -32.51 -11.97 -26.10
CA TYR A 272 -32.48 -11.96 -24.62
C TYR A 272 -32.79 -10.59 -24.01
N LEU A 273 -33.18 -9.61 -24.83
CA LEU A 273 -33.50 -8.27 -24.37
C LEU A 273 -34.66 -8.30 -23.36
N SER A 274 -34.38 -7.92 -22.11
CA SER A 274 -35.33 -7.97 -21.00
C SER A 274 -34.95 -7.00 -19.89
N LYS A 275 -35.92 -6.60 -19.05
CA LYS A 275 -35.71 -5.67 -17.91
C LYS A 275 -34.93 -6.28 -16.74
N SER A 276 -34.56 -7.55 -16.83
CA SER A 276 -33.66 -8.17 -15.84
C SER A 276 -32.19 -8.03 -16.23
N PHE A 277 -31.88 -7.69 -17.48
CA PHE A 277 -30.52 -7.53 -18.01
C PHE A 277 -29.58 -8.71 -17.67
N SER A 278 -30.13 -9.93 -17.65
CA SER A 278 -29.42 -11.10 -17.11
C SER A 278 -28.42 -11.70 -18.08
N TYR A 279 -28.64 -11.51 -19.39
CA TYR A 279 -27.72 -11.98 -20.42
C TYR A 279 -26.49 -11.09 -20.49
N LYS A 280 -25.30 -11.71 -20.51
CA LYS A 280 -24.01 -11.03 -20.65
C LYS A 280 -23.31 -11.59 -21.88
N SER A 281 -22.97 -10.73 -22.82
CA SER A 281 -22.22 -11.14 -24.01
C SER A 281 -20.76 -11.49 -23.67
N SER A 282 -20.07 -12.19 -24.57
CA SER A 282 -18.66 -12.54 -24.37
C SER A 282 -17.80 -11.28 -24.19
N SER A 283 -18.08 -10.24 -24.97
CA SER A 283 -17.31 -9.00 -24.92
C SER A 283 -17.54 -8.20 -23.65
N PHE A 284 -18.77 -8.22 -23.10
CA PHE A 284 -19.04 -7.66 -21.77
C PHE A 284 -18.21 -8.38 -20.70
N LEU A 285 -18.18 -9.72 -20.72
CA LEU A 285 -17.48 -10.52 -19.71
C LEU A 285 -15.96 -10.29 -19.77
N GLU A 286 -15.39 -10.26 -20.97
CA GLU A 286 -13.97 -9.96 -21.19
C GLU A 286 -13.62 -8.57 -20.67
N TYR A 287 -14.41 -7.54 -21.03
CA TYR A 287 -14.20 -6.19 -20.55
C TYR A 287 -14.32 -6.07 -19.02
N ALA A 288 -15.32 -6.74 -18.43
CA ALA A 288 -15.51 -6.77 -16.98
C ALA A 288 -14.32 -7.44 -16.27
N ALA A 289 -13.75 -8.51 -16.86
CA ALA A 289 -12.55 -9.16 -16.35
C ALA A 289 -11.33 -8.24 -16.41
N MET A 290 -11.05 -7.61 -17.56
CA MET A 290 -9.95 -6.65 -17.71
C MET A 290 -10.03 -5.50 -16.69
N ARG A 291 -11.25 -5.01 -16.43
CA ARG A 291 -11.50 -4.02 -15.37
C ARG A 291 -11.26 -4.55 -13.98
N GLY A 292 -11.66 -5.80 -13.71
CA GLY A 292 -11.36 -6.49 -12.46
C GLY A 292 -9.85 -6.54 -12.20
N ASP A 293 -9.06 -6.88 -13.22
CA ASP A 293 -7.61 -6.96 -13.15
C ASP A 293 -6.98 -5.58 -12.88
N ALA A 294 -7.41 -4.54 -13.61
CA ALA A 294 -6.96 -3.17 -13.39
C ALA A 294 -7.24 -2.69 -11.95
N ASN A 295 -8.46 -2.92 -11.45
CA ASN A 295 -8.83 -2.59 -10.08
C ASN A 295 -7.99 -3.37 -9.06
N GLY A 296 -7.66 -4.63 -9.34
CA GLY A 296 -6.77 -5.45 -8.51
C GLY A 296 -5.38 -4.83 -8.36
N LEU A 297 -4.77 -4.42 -9.47
CA LEU A 297 -3.43 -3.79 -9.48
C LEU A 297 -3.40 -2.46 -8.73
N LEU A 298 -4.42 -1.61 -8.90
CA LEU A 298 -4.55 -0.34 -8.18
C LEU A 298 -4.81 -0.53 -6.68
N LYS A 299 -5.55 -1.59 -6.31
CA LYS A 299 -5.76 -1.99 -4.91
C LYS A 299 -4.47 -2.51 -4.26
N ASP A 300 -3.68 -3.29 -5.00
CA ASP A 300 -2.34 -3.72 -4.57
C ASP A 300 -1.44 -2.50 -4.34
N ALA A 301 -1.40 -1.55 -5.27
CA ALA A 301 -0.64 -0.31 -5.13
C ALA A 301 -1.06 0.46 -3.87
N SER A 302 -2.37 0.61 -3.64
CA SER A 302 -2.90 1.29 -2.44
C SER A 302 -2.51 0.59 -1.14
N THR A 303 -2.43 -0.75 -1.17
CA THR A 303 -2.00 -1.56 -0.03
C THR A 303 -0.51 -1.36 0.25
N VAL A 304 0.33 -1.36 -0.79
CA VAL A 304 1.77 -1.08 -0.65
C VAL A 304 2.01 0.34 -0.14
N LEU A 305 1.27 1.33 -0.64
CA LEU A 305 1.35 2.70 -0.13
C LEU A 305 1.01 2.78 1.36
N SER A 306 0.02 2.02 1.82
CA SER A 306 -0.33 1.93 3.25
C SER A 306 0.83 1.34 4.07
N LEU A 307 1.55 0.36 3.54
CA LEU A 307 2.73 -0.23 4.19
C LEU A 307 3.91 0.75 4.24
N ILE A 308 4.12 1.55 3.18
CA ILE A 308 5.13 2.62 3.15
C ILE A 308 4.84 3.64 4.27
N VAL A 309 3.61 4.12 4.36
CA VAL A 309 3.20 5.07 5.42
C VAL A 309 3.40 4.48 6.82
N LEU A 310 3.11 3.18 6.99
CA LEU A 310 3.36 2.48 8.26
C LEU A 310 4.86 2.39 8.59
N ASN A 311 5.70 2.01 7.62
CA ASN A 311 7.15 1.97 7.76
C ASN A 311 7.69 3.33 8.20
N HIS A 312 7.20 4.40 7.57
CA HIS A 312 7.54 5.77 7.89
C HIS A 312 7.21 6.13 9.35
N ALA A 313 6.00 5.82 9.80
CA ALA A 313 5.59 6.05 11.19
C ALA A 313 6.41 5.24 12.21
N LEU A 314 6.73 3.98 11.89
CA LEU A 314 7.57 3.13 12.72
C LEU A 314 9.00 3.66 12.82
N SER A 315 9.55 4.21 11.74
CA SER A 315 10.87 4.83 11.75
C SER A 315 10.90 6.10 12.62
N ILE A 316 9.87 6.94 12.56
CA ILE A 316 9.79 8.11 13.46
C ILE A 316 9.84 7.66 14.93
N ALA A 317 9.07 6.62 15.28
CA ALA A 317 9.05 6.09 16.63
C ALA A 317 10.40 5.46 17.04
N ASP A 318 11.00 4.63 16.18
CA ASP A 318 12.29 3.99 16.49
C ASP A 318 13.42 5.02 16.57
N ALA A 319 13.43 6.08 15.77
CA ALA A 319 14.40 7.17 15.86
C ALA A 319 14.41 7.86 17.24
N VAL A 320 13.23 8.10 17.83
CA VAL A 320 13.09 8.65 19.19
C VAL A 320 13.66 7.68 20.22
N LEU A 321 13.33 6.39 20.11
CA LEU A 321 13.79 5.35 21.02
C LEU A 321 15.30 5.13 20.91
N ALA A 322 15.83 5.06 19.70
CA ALA A 322 17.25 4.93 19.42
C ALA A 322 18.03 6.12 19.98
N THR A 323 17.51 7.34 19.84
CA THR A 323 18.11 8.55 20.43
C THR A 323 18.08 8.52 21.95
N SER A 324 16.99 8.03 22.54
CA SER A 324 16.87 7.89 24.01
C SER A 324 17.89 6.87 24.53
N ALA A 325 17.98 5.71 23.89
CA ALA A 325 18.98 4.69 24.20
C ALA A 325 20.42 5.20 23.99
N TYR A 326 20.66 6.01 22.96
CA TYR A 326 21.95 6.69 22.76
C TYR A 326 22.27 7.64 23.92
N ASN A 327 21.31 8.45 24.35
CA ASN A 327 21.49 9.39 25.47
C ASN A 327 21.72 8.69 26.80
N ASP A 328 21.05 7.56 27.04
CA ASP A 328 21.18 6.77 28.27
C ASP A 328 22.54 6.06 28.38
N ARG A 329 23.21 5.76 27.25
CA ARG A 329 24.58 5.23 27.23
C ARG A 329 25.61 6.22 27.79
N PHE A 330 25.29 7.51 27.80
CA PHE A 330 26.15 8.59 28.29
C PHE A 330 25.49 9.30 29.47
N SER A 331 25.56 8.68 30.66
CA SER A 331 25.21 9.37 31.91
C SER A 331 26.46 9.96 32.55
N THR A 332 26.50 11.28 32.63
CA THR A 332 27.56 12.03 33.31
C THR A 332 26.96 12.60 34.59
N ASN A 333 27.33 12.05 35.74
CA ASN A 333 26.94 12.57 37.05
C ASN A 333 28.05 13.47 37.57
N MET A 334 27.74 14.74 37.85
CA MET A 334 28.68 15.67 38.45
C MET A 334 28.31 15.84 39.92
N GLU A 335 29.14 15.31 40.82
CA GLU A 335 28.95 15.34 42.26
C GLU A 335 29.98 16.29 42.87
N VAL A 336 29.55 17.34 43.56
CA VAL A 336 30.47 18.19 44.32
C VAL A 336 30.60 17.61 45.71
N ARG A 337 31.80 17.14 46.08
CA ARG A 337 32.05 16.61 47.43
C ARG A 337 32.97 17.55 48.19
N CYS A 338 32.64 17.78 49.45
CA CYS A 338 33.47 18.56 50.36
C CYS A 338 34.64 17.69 50.83
N HIS A 339 35.86 18.21 50.70
CA HIS A 339 37.08 17.52 51.11
C HIS A 339 37.13 17.45 52.65
N PRO A 340 37.24 16.25 53.25
CA PRO A 340 37.00 16.03 54.68
C PRO A 340 38.00 16.71 55.62
N VAL A 341 39.14 17.17 55.08
CA VAL A 341 40.22 17.80 55.87
C VAL A 341 40.32 19.30 55.61
N THR A 342 40.02 19.78 54.40
CA THR A 342 40.22 21.19 54.02
C THR A 342 38.92 21.98 53.91
N GLY A 343 37.76 21.32 53.86
CA GLY A 343 36.46 21.97 53.69
C GLY A 343 36.20 22.51 52.27
N GLU A 344 37.13 22.29 51.33
CA GLU A 344 36.99 22.73 49.95
C GLU A 344 36.02 21.86 49.16
N PHE A 345 35.20 22.50 48.34
CA PHE A 345 34.29 21.83 47.42
C PHE A 345 35.07 21.39 46.17
N ILE A 346 35.28 20.08 46.03
CA ILE A 346 35.95 19.50 44.87
C ILE A 346 34.88 18.91 43.94
N PRO A 347 34.80 19.34 42.67
CA PRO A 347 33.91 18.72 41.70
C PRO A 347 34.46 17.34 41.29
N TYR A 348 33.62 16.31 41.39
CA TYR A 348 33.86 14.99 40.83
C TYR A 348 32.94 14.80 39.63
N ALA A 349 33.50 14.45 38.48
CA ALA A 349 32.72 13.98 37.33
C ALA A 349 32.82 12.46 37.27
N CYS A 350 31.68 11.77 37.37
CA CYS A 350 31.56 10.34 37.13
C CYS A 350 30.92 10.14 35.75
N ILE A 351 31.67 9.56 34.82
CA ILE A 351 31.18 9.17 33.51
C ILE A 351 30.88 7.67 33.59
N GLN A 352 29.62 7.28 33.44
CA GLN A 352 29.24 5.87 33.34
C GLN A 352 29.02 5.50 31.87
N PHE A 353 29.75 4.49 31.42
CA PHE A 353 29.58 3.87 30.11
C PHE A 353 28.81 2.55 30.27
N GLY A 354 27.66 2.44 29.62
CA GLY A 354 26.94 1.18 29.45
C GLY A 354 27.31 0.56 28.10
N PHE A 355 27.97 -0.60 28.12
CA PHE A 355 28.32 -1.35 26.90
C PHE A 355 27.11 -2.11 26.34
#